data_AF-A0AAW2ALI6-F1
#
_entry.id   AF-A0AAW2ALI6-F1
#
_cell.length_a   1.000
_cell.length_b   1.000
_cell.length_c   1.000
_cell.angle_alpha   90.00
_cell.angle_beta   90.00
_cell.angle_gamma   90.00
#
_symmetry.space_group_name_H-M   'P 1'
#
loop_
_entity.id
_entity.type
_entity.pdbx_description
1 polymer ?
#
loop_
_entity_poly.entity_id
_entity_poly.type
_entity_poly.pdbx_seq_one_letter_code
_entity_poly.pdbx_strand_id
1 'polypeptide(L)'
;MNSTMYLYSVQERYSDAFAKNFTVVLLAVIILSINGVFVLTFFRSSIFYNDPRYILYIHLVINDMLMVFISVILSVMAYLWQNVPLPFCVILLIIASTTHKNTPLTLAGMAVERYIAICKPLHHHQICTVRRTYILITLIWGVGVLPGLADLILLSIVRPLSVSSTATSCGASILYSSPYHEVQSRFMNGLYSSVVWVILVFTYCRVLIAARKATTDKSSAKKAQSTILLHGAQLLLCMLSYITAVIDKMFVPLAPVDRARLTFLNYLLTNILPRLLTPLIYGVRDKHFYKHMKALFSCRLYIVKVESIKE
;
A
#
# COMPACT_ATOMS: atom_id res chain seq x y z
N MET A 1 22.83 26.75 -29.56
CA MET A 1 23.15 26.02 -28.30
C MET A 1 24.43 25.24 -28.57
N ASN A 2 25.55 25.53 -27.89
CA ASN A 2 26.85 24.88 -28.16
C ASN A 2 26.83 23.39 -27.78
N SER A 3 27.58 22.55 -28.51
CA SER A 3 27.64 21.10 -28.33
C SER A 3 28.05 20.67 -26.91
N THR A 4 28.90 21.46 -26.25
CA THR A 4 29.30 21.28 -24.83
C THR A 4 28.17 21.55 -23.85
N MET A 5 27.35 22.57 -24.10
CA MET A 5 26.16 22.88 -23.30
C MET A 5 25.07 21.81 -23.48
N TYR A 6 24.95 21.25 -24.70
CA TYR A 6 24.07 20.12 -24.97
C TYR A 6 24.51 18.85 -24.23
N LEU A 7 25.79 18.46 -24.33
CA LEU A 7 26.36 17.33 -23.59
C LEU A 7 26.21 17.47 -22.06
N TYR A 8 26.45 18.67 -21.52
CA TYR A 8 26.25 18.96 -20.10
C TYR A 8 24.79 18.76 -19.67
N SER A 9 23.83 19.29 -20.45
CA SER A 9 22.40 19.14 -20.18
C SER A 9 21.90 17.68 -20.28
N VAL A 10 22.49 16.88 -21.16
CA VAL A 10 22.19 15.44 -21.30
C VAL A 10 22.74 14.66 -20.11
N GLN A 11 23.97 14.95 -19.70
CA GLN A 11 24.62 14.31 -18.56
C GLN A 11 23.88 14.61 -17.24
N GLU A 12 23.47 15.87 -17.03
CA GLU A 12 22.72 16.29 -15.85
C GLU A 12 21.34 15.61 -15.78
N ARG A 13 20.63 15.53 -16.92
CA ARG A 13 19.35 14.83 -17.03
C ARG A 13 19.47 13.32 -16.78
N TYR A 14 20.56 12.70 -17.25
CA TYR A 14 20.83 11.29 -17.00
C TYR A 14 21.15 11.03 -15.52
N SER A 15 21.98 11.88 -14.91
CA SER A 15 22.32 11.80 -13.48
C SER A 15 21.09 11.95 -12.58
N ASP A 16 20.21 12.92 -12.87
CA ASP A 16 18.96 13.13 -12.12
C ASP A 16 17.98 11.94 -12.27
N ALA A 17 17.83 11.42 -13.49
CA ALA A 17 17.02 10.22 -13.72
C ALA A 17 17.58 8.98 -13.01
N PHE A 18 18.90 8.79 -13.05
CA PHE A 18 19.57 7.70 -12.34
C PHE A 18 19.39 7.83 -10.82
N ALA A 19 19.61 9.01 -10.25
CA ALA A 19 19.47 9.27 -8.83
C ALA A 19 18.04 9.02 -8.33
N LYS A 20 17.01 9.44 -9.08
CA LYS A 20 15.60 9.17 -8.77
C LYS A 20 15.28 7.68 -8.79
N ASN A 21 15.70 6.97 -9.83
CA ASN A 21 15.47 5.53 -9.95
C ASN A 21 16.21 4.74 -8.85
N PHE A 22 17.47 5.08 -8.60
CA PHE A 22 18.26 4.49 -7.52
C PHE A 22 17.60 4.71 -6.16
N THR A 23 17.11 5.93 -5.90
CA THR A 23 16.40 6.26 -4.66
C THR A 23 15.12 5.44 -4.51
N VAL A 24 14.31 5.30 -5.57
CA VAL A 24 13.08 4.50 -5.54
C VAL A 24 13.37 3.02 -5.28
N VAL A 25 14.37 2.46 -5.96
CA VAL A 25 14.78 1.06 -5.77
C VAL A 25 15.30 0.84 -4.34
N LEU A 26 16.15 1.74 -3.83
CA LEU A 26 16.68 1.66 -2.47
C LEU A 26 15.55 1.71 -1.43
N LEU A 27 14.63 2.67 -1.55
CA LEU A 27 13.48 2.78 -0.66
C LEU A 27 12.57 1.55 -0.75
N ALA A 28 12.38 1.00 -1.95
CA ALA A 28 11.61 -0.21 -2.14
C ALA A 28 12.26 -1.41 -1.45
N VAL A 29 13.58 -1.59 -1.57
CA VAL A 29 14.31 -2.65 -0.85
C VAL A 29 14.16 -2.51 0.65
N ILE A 30 14.25 -1.29 1.19
CA ILE A 30 14.04 -1.01 2.62
C ILE A 30 12.61 -1.41 3.03
N ILE A 31 11.59 -0.96 2.29
CA ILE A 31 10.18 -1.27 2.59
C ILE A 31 9.93 -2.78 2.50
N LEU A 32 10.40 -3.45 1.45
CA LEU A 32 10.24 -4.89 1.28
C LEU A 32 10.94 -5.67 2.40
N SER A 33 12.10 -5.21 2.86
CA SER A 33 12.83 -5.84 3.96
C SER A 33 12.08 -5.70 5.28
N ILE A 34 11.65 -4.47 5.63
CA ILE A 34 10.88 -4.20 6.85
C ILE A 34 9.55 -4.98 6.84
N ASN A 35 8.82 -4.92 5.73
CA ASN A 35 7.55 -5.62 5.58
C ASN A 35 7.73 -7.14 5.59
N GLY A 36 8.80 -7.65 4.97
CA GLY A 36 9.16 -9.06 4.98
C GLY A 36 9.40 -9.60 6.40
N VAL A 37 9.97 -8.80 7.30
CA VAL A 37 10.12 -9.16 8.72
C VAL A 37 8.76 -9.31 9.41
N PHE A 38 7.82 -8.39 9.18
CA PHE A 38 6.47 -8.51 9.71
C PHE A 38 5.77 -9.76 9.16
N VAL A 39 5.93 -10.02 7.87
CA VAL A 39 5.37 -11.22 7.22
C VAL A 39 5.94 -12.51 7.81
N LEU A 40 7.25 -12.58 7.94
CA LEU A 40 7.92 -13.73 8.55
C LEU A 40 7.47 -13.94 10.00
N THR A 41 7.30 -12.86 10.77
CA THR A 41 6.80 -12.93 12.15
C THR A 41 5.41 -13.54 12.24
N PHE A 42 4.51 -13.12 11.34
CA PHE A 42 3.16 -13.67 11.28
C PHE A 42 3.18 -15.17 10.97
N PHE A 43 3.91 -15.58 9.91
CA PHE A 43 3.94 -16.98 9.49
C PHE A 43 4.68 -17.92 10.44
N ARG A 44 5.55 -17.41 11.31
CA ARG A 44 6.27 -18.20 12.31
C ARG A 44 5.47 -18.49 13.59
N SER A 45 4.38 -17.78 13.83
CA SER A 45 3.60 -17.92 15.06
C SER A 45 2.13 -18.16 14.76
N SER A 46 1.68 -19.40 15.00
CA SER A 46 0.28 -19.82 14.83
C SER A 46 -0.70 -19.05 15.73
N ILE A 47 -0.20 -18.39 16.78
CA ILE A 47 -1.01 -17.57 17.69
C ILE A 47 -1.73 -16.45 16.93
N PHE A 48 -1.14 -15.93 15.85
CA PHE A 48 -1.72 -14.84 15.07
C PHE A 48 -2.83 -15.27 14.11
N TYR A 49 -2.96 -16.58 13.80
CA TYR A 49 -3.89 -17.06 12.78
C TYR A 49 -5.35 -17.06 13.24
N ASN A 50 -5.58 -16.99 14.54
CA ASN A 50 -6.92 -17.00 15.12
C ASN A 50 -7.49 -15.60 15.39
N ASP A 51 -6.70 -14.53 15.13
CA ASP A 51 -7.12 -13.16 15.34
C ASP A 51 -7.33 -12.44 13.99
N PRO A 52 -8.58 -12.10 13.63
CA PRO A 52 -8.94 -11.27 12.48
C PRO A 52 -8.07 -10.03 12.27
N ARG A 53 -7.66 -9.38 13.36
CA ARG A 53 -6.86 -8.16 13.30
C ARG A 53 -5.50 -8.43 12.68
N TYR A 54 -4.83 -9.50 13.11
CA TYR A 54 -3.52 -9.86 12.59
C TYR A 54 -3.63 -10.38 11.14
N ILE A 55 -4.72 -11.08 10.78
CA ILE A 55 -5.00 -11.50 9.40
C ILE A 55 -5.17 -10.28 8.47
N LEU A 56 -5.97 -9.29 8.87
CA LEU A 56 -6.14 -8.07 8.06
C LEU A 56 -4.85 -7.27 7.98
N TYR A 57 -4.10 -7.18 9.09
CA TYR A 57 -2.80 -6.51 9.11
C TYR A 57 -1.81 -7.17 8.14
N ILE A 58 -1.67 -8.49 8.17
CA ILE A 58 -0.72 -9.16 7.29
C ILE A 58 -1.15 -9.08 5.82
N HIS A 59 -2.46 -9.13 5.54
CA HIS A 59 -3.00 -8.91 4.20
C HIS A 59 -2.64 -7.51 3.68
N LEU A 60 -2.75 -6.48 4.52
CA LEU A 60 -2.33 -5.12 4.20
C LEU A 60 -0.83 -5.06 3.85
N VAL A 61 0.03 -5.62 4.70
CA VAL A 61 1.49 -5.63 4.50
C VAL A 61 1.87 -6.35 3.21
N ILE A 62 1.22 -7.48 2.90
CA ILE A 62 1.45 -8.24 1.66
C ILE A 62 1.01 -7.43 0.44
N ASN A 63 -0.14 -6.74 0.47
CA ASN A 63 -0.57 -5.88 -0.64
C ASN A 63 0.43 -4.74 -0.89
N ASP A 64 0.92 -4.10 0.17
CA ASP A 64 1.92 -3.03 0.05
C ASP A 64 3.25 -3.56 -0.51
N MET A 65 3.70 -4.76 -0.10
CA MET A 65 4.88 -5.40 -0.68
C MET A 65 4.70 -5.72 -2.16
N LEU A 66 3.57 -6.32 -2.53
CA LEU A 66 3.27 -6.63 -3.94
C LEU A 66 3.23 -5.36 -4.78
N MET A 67 2.56 -4.31 -4.30
CA MET A 67 2.47 -3.03 -4.99
C MET A 67 3.86 -2.41 -5.22
N VAL A 68 4.71 -2.37 -4.18
CA VAL A 68 6.08 -1.84 -4.27
C VAL A 68 6.95 -2.68 -5.20
N PHE A 69 6.89 -4.00 -5.06
CA PHE A 69 7.66 -4.93 -5.89
C PHE A 69 7.32 -4.79 -7.38
N ILE A 70 6.02 -4.80 -7.72
CA ILE A 70 5.56 -4.65 -9.10
C ILE A 70 5.87 -3.23 -9.63
N SER A 71 5.76 -2.20 -8.81
CA SER A 71 6.11 -0.82 -9.21
C SER A 71 7.60 -0.67 -9.56
N VAL A 72 8.48 -1.36 -8.83
CA VAL A 72 9.91 -1.41 -9.15
C VAL A 72 10.15 -2.19 -10.45
N ILE A 73 9.51 -3.35 -10.63
CA ILE A 73 9.61 -4.12 -11.86
C ILE A 73 9.19 -3.28 -13.06
N LEU A 74 8.02 -2.63 -13.00
CA LEU A 74 7.52 -1.76 -14.06
C LEU A 74 8.49 -0.60 -14.35
N SER A 75 9.01 0.05 -13.30
CA SER A 75 10.00 1.12 -13.45
C SER A 75 11.27 0.64 -14.14
N VAL A 76 11.83 -0.50 -13.72
CA VAL A 76 13.05 -1.07 -14.30
C VAL A 76 12.82 -1.51 -15.75
N MET A 77 11.70 -2.18 -16.03
CA MET A 77 11.31 -2.60 -17.37
C MET A 77 11.16 -1.42 -18.32
N ALA A 78 10.63 -0.29 -17.85
CA ALA A 78 10.46 0.90 -18.68
C ALA A 78 11.78 1.43 -19.26
N TYR A 79 12.92 1.16 -18.63
CA TYR A 79 14.25 1.54 -19.10
C TYR A 79 15.02 0.40 -19.77
N LEU A 80 14.96 -0.81 -19.22
CA LEU A 80 15.80 -1.94 -19.67
C LEU A 80 15.15 -2.80 -20.74
N TRP A 81 13.81 -2.81 -20.83
CA TRP A 81 13.10 -3.73 -21.71
C TRP A 81 12.13 -2.98 -22.62
N GLN A 82 12.59 -2.68 -23.83
CA GLN A 82 11.75 -2.16 -24.91
C GLN A 82 11.03 -3.33 -25.61
N ASN A 83 9.78 -3.11 -26.05
CA ASN A 83 8.94 -4.12 -26.74
C ASN A 83 8.51 -5.30 -25.85
N VAL A 84 7.98 -4.99 -24.67
CA VAL A 84 7.45 -5.98 -23.72
C VAL A 84 6.19 -6.64 -24.30
N PRO A 85 6.00 -7.97 -24.15
CA PRO A 85 4.74 -8.62 -24.52
C PRO A 85 3.53 -7.96 -23.86
N LEU A 86 2.53 -7.60 -24.66
CA LEU A 86 1.37 -6.83 -24.18
C LEU A 86 0.63 -7.54 -23.02
N PRO A 87 0.33 -8.86 -23.07
CA PRO A 87 -0.37 -9.52 -21.98
C PRO A 87 0.40 -9.49 -20.66
N PHE A 88 1.72 -9.63 -20.72
CA PHE A 88 2.57 -9.58 -19.54
C PHE A 88 2.52 -8.20 -18.87
N CYS A 89 2.63 -7.14 -19.67
CA CYS A 89 2.52 -5.77 -19.17
C CYS A 89 1.15 -5.49 -18.54
N VAL A 90 0.07 -5.89 -19.23
CA VAL A 90 -1.30 -5.72 -18.73
C VAL A 90 -1.51 -6.42 -17.39
N ILE A 91 -1.02 -7.65 -17.23
CA ILE A 91 -1.12 -8.39 -15.97
C ILE A 91 -0.41 -7.65 -14.83
N LEU A 92 0.81 -7.15 -15.06
CA LEU A 92 1.55 -6.38 -14.05
C LEU A 92 0.79 -5.10 -13.66
N LEU A 93 0.23 -4.38 -14.63
CA LEU A 93 -0.56 -3.17 -14.38
C LEU A 93 -1.84 -3.46 -13.60
N ILE A 94 -2.55 -4.55 -13.91
CA ILE A 94 -3.74 -4.98 -13.17
C ILE A 94 -3.39 -5.33 -11.72
N ILE A 95 -2.30 -6.09 -11.49
CA ILE A 95 -1.85 -6.45 -10.14
C ILE A 95 -1.47 -5.19 -9.35
N ALA A 96 -0.68 -4.28 -9.94
CA ALA A 96 -0.28 -3.02 -9.31
C ALA A 96 -1.50 -2.16 -8.93
N SER A 97 -2.44 -2.01 -9.86
CA SER A 97 -3.68 -1.24 -9.66
C SER A 97 -4.57 -1.86 -8.59
N THR A 98 -4.71 -3.19 -8.58
CA THR A 98 -5.54 -3.93 -7.62
C THR A 98 -4.98 -3.83 -6.22
N THR A 99 -3.69 -4.14 -6.05
CA THR A 99 -3.01 -4.09 -4.74
C THR A 99 -3.02 -2.69 -4.14
N HIS A 100 -2.85 -1.65 -4.96
CA HIS A 100 -3.00 -0.26 -4.54
C HIS A 100 -4.41 0.05 -4.00
N LYS A 101 -5.46 -0.45 -4.67
CA LYS A 101 -6.85 -0.24 -4.25
C LYS A 101 -7.26 -1.08 -3.04
N ASN A 102 -6.62 -2.22 -2.83
CA ASN A 102 -6.89 -3.09 -1.68
C ASN A 102 -6.45 -2.44 -0.36
N THR A 103 -5.31 -1.75 -0.32
CA THR A 103 -4.76 -1.10 0.88
C THR A 103 -5.79 -0.27 1.67
N PRO A 104 -6.48 0.73 1.09
CA PRO A 104 -7.49 1.51 1.82
C PRO A 104 -8.73 0.70 2.21
N LEU A 105 -9.15 -0.29 1.41
CA LEU A 105 -10.28 -1.15 1.74
C LEU A 105 -9.96 -2.05 2.94
N THR A 106 -8.74 -2.60 2.99
CA THR A 106 -8.25 -3.37 4.14
C THR A 106 -8.18 -2.49 5.39
N LEU A 107 -7.66 -1.26 5.27
CA LEU A 107 -7.64 -0.30 6.38
C LEU A 107 -9.04 0.05 6.88
N ALA A 108 -10.01 0.24 5.98
CA ALA A 108 -11.41 0.43 6.35
C ALA A 108 -11.96 -0.79 7.11
N GLY A 109 -11.66 -2.01 6.64
CA GLY A 109 -11.98 -3.24 7.35
C GLY A 109 -11.37 -3.31 8.75
N MET A 110 -10.10 -2.94 8.90
CA MET A 110 -9.42 -2.85 10.21
C MET A 110 -10.07 -1.80 11.12
N ALA A 111 -10.49 -0.66 10.58
CA ALA A 111 -11.19 0.37 11.35
C ALA A 111 -12.56 -0.11 11.84
N VAL A 112 -13.32 -0.82 10.99
CA VAL A 112 -14.59 -1.44 11.36
C VAL A 112 -14.38 -2.51 12.44
N GLU A 113 -13.36 -3.35 12.31
CA GLU A 113 -13.01 -4.37 13.32
C GLU A 113 -12.73 -3.73 14.68
N ARG A 114 -11.89 -2.69 14.72
CA ARG A 114 -11.59 -1.92 15.93
C ARG A 114 -12.85 -1.26 16.52
N TYR A 115 -13.71 -0.70 15.67
CA TYR A 115 -14.98 -0.11 16.10
C TYR A 115 -15.87 -1.13 16.82
N ILE A 116 -16.03 -2.31 16.24
CA ILE A 116 -16.84 -3.40 16.81
C ILE A 116 -16.24 -3.86 18.15
N ALA A 117 -14.91 -4.01 18.23
CA ALA A 117 -14.22 -4.40 19.45
C ALA A 117 -14.50 -3.43 20.61
N ILE A 118 -14.54 -2.13 20.32
CA ILE A 118 -14.77 -1.08 21.33
C ILE A 118 -16.25 -0.95 21.68
N CYS A 119 -17.14 -1.00 20.69
CA CYS A 119 -18.56 -0.69 20.90
C CYS A 119 -19.40 -1.90 21.30
N LYS A 120 -18.94 -3.11 20.95
CA LYS A 120 -19.64 -4.36 21.18
C LYS A 120 -18.66 -5.46 21.61
N PRO A 121 -17.88 -5.28 22.70
CA PRO A 121 -16.85 -6.23 23.11
C PRO A 121 -17.38 -7.66 23.31
N LEU A 122 -18.58 -7.82 23.89
CA LEU A 122 -19.22 -9.14 24.12
C LEU A 122 -19.58 -9.89 22.82
N HIS A 123 -19.84 -9.15 21.73
CA HIS A 123 -20.20 -9.75 20.44
C HIS A 123 -19.04 -9.73 19.45
N HIS A 124 -17.88 -9.18 19.82
CA HIS A 124 -16.74 -9.04 18.90
C HIS A 124 -16.30 -10.39 18.36
N HIS A 125 -16.14 -11.40 19.21
CA HIS A 125 -15.75 -12.75 18.79
C HIS A 125 -16.80 -13.45 17.90
N GLN A 126 -18.07 -13.05 17.98
CA GLN A 126 -19.13 -13.61 17.12
C GLN A 126 -19.22 -12.88 15.77
N ILE A 127 -18.95 -11.57 15.76
CA ILE A 127 -19.08 -10.72 14.57
C ILE A 127 -17.79 -10.72 13.74
N CYS A 128 -16.64 -10.54 14.39
CA CYS A 128 -15.32 -10.55 13.80
C CYS A 128 -14.71 -11.95 13.95
N THR A 129 -15.08 -12.86 13.04
CA THR A 129 -14.52 -14.21 12.99
C THR A 129 -13.52 -14.34 11.85
N VAL A 130 -12.56 -15.25 12.00
CA VAL A 130 -11.56 -15.57 10.95
C VAL A 130 -12.23 -15.86 9.60
N ARG A 131 -13.32 -16.64 9.60
CA ARG A 131 -14.09 -16.94 8.38
C ARG A 131 -14.61 -15.67 7.71
N ARG A 132 -15.22 -14.76 8.47
CA ARG A 132 -15.74 -13.49 7.93
C ARG A 132 -14.62 -12.58 7.46
N THR A 133 -13.46 -12.61 8.10
CA THR A 133 -12.26 -11.89 7.65
C THR A 133 -11.77 -12.37 6.29
N TYR A 134 -11.71 -13.68 6.06
CA TYR A 134 -11.35 -14.19 4.74
C TYR A 134 -12.39 -13.85 3.68
N ILE A 135 -13.69 -13.91 4.01
CA ILE A 135 -14.75 -13.42 3.11
C ILE A 135 -14.54 -11.94 2.77
N LEU A 136 -14.25 -11.09 3.76
CA LEU A 136 -13.94 -9.68 3.56
C LEU A 136 -12.73 -9.51 2.63
N ILE A 137 -11.65 -10.27 2.84
CA ILE A 137 -10.46 -10.25 1.98
C ILE A 137 -10.82 -10.63 0.54
N THR A 138 -11.62 -11.68 0.34
CA THR A 138 -12.08 -12.08 -1.00
C THR A 138 -12.92 -11.00 -1.66
N LEU A 139 -13.81 -10.34 -0.92
CA LEU A 139 -14.59 -9.19 -1.41
C LEU A 139 -13.69 -8.01 -1.77
N ILE A 140 -12.67 -7.72 -0.96
CA ILE A 140 -11.69 -6.66 -1.24
C ILE A 140 -10.99 -6.93 -2.57
N TRP A 141 -10.52 -8.15 -2.80
CA TRP A 141 -9.90 -8.54 -4.08
C TRP A 141 -10.88 -8.47 -5.26
N GLY A 142 -12.10 -8.98 -5.07
CA GLY A 142 -13.14 -8.97 -6.10
C GLY A 142 -13.53 -7.55 -6.51
N VAL A 143 -13.61 -6.63 -5.55
CA VAL A 143 -13.82 -5.21 -5.85
C VAL A 143 -12.55 -4.62 -6.45
N GLY A 144 -11.38 -4.81 -5.85
CA GLY A 144 -10.12 -4.19 -6.27
C GLY A 144 -9.72 -4.47 -7.72
N VAL A 145 -10.10 -5.63 -8.28
CA VAL A 145 -9.78 -6.02 -9.66
C VAL A 145 -10.68 -5.37 -10.72
N LEU A 146 -11.90 -4.92 -10.35
CA LEU A 146 -12.89 -4.40 -11.30
C LEU A 146 -12.35 -3.29 -12.21
N PRO A 147 -11.61 -2.28 -11.71
CA PRO A 147 -11.08 -1.23 -12.58
C PRO A 147 -10.05 -1.76 -13.58
N GLY A 148 -9.22 -2.73 -13.17
CA GLY A 148 -8.25 -3.37 -14.07
C GLY A 148 -8.92 -4.21 -15.15
N LEU A 149 -10.02 -4.89 -14.83
CA LEU A 149 -10.84 -5.61 -15.81
C LEU A 149 -11.51 -4.64 -16.79
N ALA A 150 -12.03 -3.52 -16.30
CA ALA A 150 -12.60 -2.48 -17.15
C ALA A 150 -11.53 -1.90 -18.10
N ASP A 151 -10.31 -1.65 -17.60
CA ASP A 151 -9.19 -1.15 -18.42
C ASP A 151 -8.83 -2.16 -19.51
N LEU A 152 -8.83 -3.46 -19.18
CA LEU A 152 -8.60 -4.55 -20.13
C LEU A 152 -9.69 -4.61 -21.21
N ILE A 153 -10.96 -4.55 -20.84
CA ILE A 153 -12.08 -4.56 -21.79
C ILE A 153 -11.98 -3.37 -22.75
N LEU A 154 -11.76 -2.16 -22.21
CA LEU A 154 -11.57 -0.97 -23.05
C LEU A 154 -10.35 -1.10 -23.96
N LEU A 155 -9.24 -1.66 -23.46
CA LEU A 155 -8.04 -1.88 -24.26
C LEU A 155 -8.33 -2.81 -25.43
N SER A 156 -9.08 -3.89 -25.22
CA SER A 156 -9.47 -4.84 -26.28
C SER A 156 -10.40 -4.22 -27.33
N ILE A 157 -11.23 -3.24 -26.94
CA ILE A 157 -12.10 -2.51 -27.88
C ILE A 157 -11.29 -1.50 -28.70
N VAL A 158 -10.42 -0.72 -28.05
CA VAL A 158 -9.66 0.38 -28.67
C VAL A 158 -8.48 -0.14 -29.51
N ARG A 159 -7.83 -1.22 -29.08
CA ARG A 159 -6.75 -1.90 -29.79
C ARG A 159 -7.15 -3.35 -30.05
N PRO A 160 -7.80 -3.65 -31.19
CA PRO A 160 -8.03 -5.04 -31.57
C PRO A 160 -6.68 -5.79 -31.64
N LEU A 161 -6.67 -7.02 -31.13
CA LEU A 161 -5.48 -7.88 -30.95
C LEU A 161 -4.62 -8.08 -32.21
N SER A 162 -5.11 -7.70 -33.38
CA SER A 162 -4.41 -7.75 -34.67
C SER A 162 -3.32 -6.68 -34.85
N VAL A 163 -3.28 -5.64 -34.02
CA VAL A 163 -2.47 -4.43 -34.32
C VAL A 163 -1.10 -4.39 -33.62
N SER A 164 -0.87 -5.10 -32.51
CA SER A 164 0.49 -5.32 -31.97
C SER A 164 0.52 -6.28 -30.78
N SER A 165 1.40 -7.29 -30.83
CA SER A 165 1.62 -8.22 -29.71
C SER A 165 2.56 -7.67 -28.63
N THR A 166 3.19 -6.52 -28.88
CA THR A 166 4.20 -5.89 -28.01
C THR A 166 3.86 -4.43 -27.71
N ALA A 167 4.25 -3.98 -26.52
CA ALA A 167 4.16 -2.60 -26.09
C ALA A 167 5.57 -2.00 -26.07
N THR A 168 5.75 -0.83 -26.68
CA THR A 168 7.05 -0.14 -26.76
C THR A 168 7.68 0.09 -25.38
N SER A 169 6.85 0.41 -24.39
CA SER A 169 7.23 0.46 -22.97
C SER A 169 6.02 0.12 -22.09
N CYS A 170 6.27 -0.54 -20.97
CA CYS A 170 5.22 -0.97 -20.05
C CYS A 170 4.88 0.14 -19.05
N GLY A 171 3.90 0.97 -19.40
CA GLY A 171 3.42 2.04 -18.55
C GLY A 171 1.94 2.32 -18.76
N ALA A 172 1.20 2.56 -17.67
CA ALA A 172 -0.23 2.84 -17.71
C ALA A 172 -0.57 4.06 -18.61
N SER A 173 0.27 5.09 -18.59
CA SER A 173 0.09 6.30 -19.43
C SER A 173 0.24 6.02 -20.93
N ILE A 174 0.99 4.98 -21.31
CA ILE A 174 1.21 4.59 -22.70
C ILE A 174 0.06 3.68 -23.17
N LEU A 175 -0.25 2.66 -22.36
CA LEU A 175 -1.25 1.64 -22.68
C LEU A 175 -2.69 2.16 -22.58
N TYR A 176 -2.98 2.99 -21.58
CA TYR A 176 -4.32 3.52 -21.28
C TYR A 176 -4.42 5.00 -21.63
N SER A 177 -3.95 5.36 -22.83
CA SER A 177 -3.87 6.74 -23.33
C SER A 177 -5.16 7.24 -24.01
N SER A 178 -6.15 6.37 -24.19
CA SER A 178 -7.43 6.71 -24.83
C SER A 178 -8.26 7.66 -23.96
N PRO A 179 -9.04 8.58 -24.54
CA PRO A 179 -9.97 9.43 -23.78
C PRO A 179 -10.97 8.60 -22.96
N TYR A 180 -11.36 7.41 -23.44
CA TYR A 180 -12.25 6.49 -22.71
C TYR A 180 -11.60 5.97 -21.42
N HIS A 181 -10.32 5.58 -21.47
CA HIS A 181 -9.56 5.17 -20.29
C HIS A 181 -9.40 6.31 -19.29
N GLU A 182 -9.20 7.54 -19.77
CA GLU A 182 -9.11 8.69 -18.87
C GLU A 182 -10.42 8.95 -18.12
N VAL A 183 -11.56 8.95 -18.83
CA VAL A 183 -12.88 9.12 -18.20
C VAL A 183 -13.16 8.00 -17.22
N GLN A 184 -12.91 6.75 -17.61
CA GLN A 184 -13.06 5.58 -16.75
C GLN A 184 -12.21 5.67 -15.49
N SER A 185 -10.91 5.96 -15.64
CA SER A 185 -9.97 6.05 -14.52
C SER A 185 -10.37 7.14 -13.54
N ARG A 186 -10.78 8.32 -14.04
CA ARG A 186 -11.29 9.42 -13.20
C ARG A 186 -12.56 9.01 -12.45
N PHE A 187 -13.54 8.40 -13.13
CA PHE A 187 -14.79 7.96 -12.52
C PHE A 187 -14.54 6.91 -11.44
N MET A 188 -13.76 5.87 -11.75
CA MET A 188 -13.46 4.79 -10.82
C MET A 188 -12.65 5.28 -9.62
N ASN A 189 -11.58 6.07 -9.82
CA ASN A 189 -10.83 6.63 -8.70
C ASN A 189 -11.69 7.56 -7.84
N GLY A 190 -12.55 8.37 -8.45
CA GLY A 190 -13.51 9.21 -7.73
C GLY A 190 -14.43 8.37 -6.86
N LEU A 191 -15.10 7.36 -7.45
CA LEU A 191 -16.02 6.47 -6.74
C LEU A 191 -15.33 5.74 -5.57
N TYR A 192 -14.16 5.13 -5.80
CA TYR A 192 -13.40 4.45 -4.73
C TYR A 192 -13.00 5.41 -3.62
N SER A 193 -12.46 6.57 -4.00
CA SER A 193 -12.05 7.58 -3.02
C SER A 193 -13.25 8.02 -2.18
N SER A 194 -14.40 8.31 -2.80
CA SER A 194 -15.63 8.70 -2.11
C SER A 194 -16.16 7.62 -1.18
N VAL A 195 -16.26 6.38 -1.65
CA VAL A 195 -16.74 5.25 -0.84
C VAL A 195 -15.85 5.04 0.38
N VAL A 196 -14.53 5.03 0.17
CA VAL A 196 -13.58 4.93 1.28
C VAL A 196 -13.81 6.10 2.23
N TRP A 197 -13.71 7.35 1.78
CA TRP A 197 -13.92 8.56 2.60
C TRP A 197 -15.19 8.51 3.44
N VAL A 198 -16.34 8.09 2.87
CA VAL A 198 -17.60 7.96 3.60
C VAL A 198 -17.48 6.93 4.72
N ILE A 199 -16.93 5.74 4.43
CA ILE A 199 -16.70 4.70 5.44
C ILE A 199 -15.78 5.24 6.56
N LEU A 200 -14.75 6.01 6.20
CA LEU A 200 -13.79 6.56 7.16
C LEU A 200 -14.41 7.58 8.10
N VAL A 201 -15.07 8.58 7.54
CA VAL A 201 -15.73 9.62 8.32
C VAL A 201 -16.79 8.99 9.21
N PHE A 202 -17.60 8.09 8.65
CA PHE A 202 -18.63 7.39 9.40
C PHE A 202 -18.05 6.56 10.56
N THR A 203 -17.07 5.70 10.29
CA THR A 203 -16.44 4.87 11.33
C THR A 203 -15.78 5.74 12.39
N TYR A 204 -15.05 6.79 12.01
CA TYR A 204 -14.38 7.67 12.96
C TYR A 204 -15.38 8.45 13.83
N CYS A 205 -16.44 9.02 13.25
CA CYS A 205 -17.52 9.67 14.01
C CYS A 205 -18.14 8.70 15.02
N ARG A 206 -18.48 7.49 14.58
CA ARG A 206 -19.08 6.45 15.44
C ARG A 206 -18.15 6.03 16.56
N VAL A 207 -16.87 5.88 16.27
CA VAL A 207 -15.84 5.54 17.25
C VAL A 207 -15.65 6.67 18.27
N LEU A 208 -15.58 7.93 17.84
CA LEU A 208 -15.47 9.08 18.73
C LEU A 208 -16.68 9.19 19.66
N ILE A 209 -17.88 8.97 19.14
CA ILE A 209 -19.12 8.96 19.93
C ILE A 209 -19.06 7.82 20.96
N ALA A 210 -18.64 6.62 20.57
CA ALA A 210 -18.53 5.49 21.49
C ALA A 210 -17.47 5.72 22.57
N ALA A 211 -16.31 6.25 22.19
CA ALA A 211 -15.25 6.62 23.13
C ALA A 211 -15.73 7.68 24.13
N ARG A 212 -16.52 8.67 23.69
CA ARG A 212 -17.17 9.67 24.56
C ARG A 212 -18.25 9.09 25.47
N LYS A 213 -18.90 7.99 25.09
CA LYS A 213 -19.88 7.31 25.96
C LYS A 213 -19.23 6.41 27.01
N ALA A 214 -18.03 5.90 26.72
CA ALA A 214 -17.24 5.06 27.64
C ALA A 214 -16.43 5.86 28.69
N THR A 215 -16.59 7.18 28.77
CA THR A 215 -15.80 8.10 29.61
C THR A 215 -16.06 8.01 31.12
N THR A 216 -16.74 6.98 31.61
CA THR A 216 -16.78 6.69 33.06
C THR A 216 -15.42 6.23 33.60
N ASP A 217 -14.49 5.78 32.75
CA ASP A 217 -13.08 5.52 33.10
C ASP A 217 -12.10 6.27 32.16
N LYS A 218 -11.48 7.34 32.68
CA LYS A 218 -10.60 8.27 31.93
C LYS A 218 -9.34 7.61 31.35
N SER A 219 -8.85 6.51 31.95
CA SER A 219 -7.59 5.86 31.55
C SER A 219 -7.77 4.98 30.31
N SER A 220 -8.85 4.20 30.29
CA SER A 220 -9.26 3.35 29.17
C SER A 220 -9.71 4.18 27.96
N ALA A 221 -10.43 5.28 28.21
CA ALA A 221 -10.87 6.22 27.18
C ALA A 221 -9.71 6.89 26.42
N LYS A 222 -8.65 7.33 27.12
CA LYS A 222 -7.44 7.92 26.51
C LYS A 222 -6.69 6.92 25.62
N LYS A 223 -6.59 5.67 26.06
CA LYS A 223 -5.87 4.60 25.34
C LYS A 223 -6.62 4.14 24.09
N ALA A 224 -7.95 4.07 24.17
CA ALA A 224 -8.81 3.85 23.01
C ALA A 224 -8.66 5.02 22.00
N GLN A 225 -8.85 6.26 22.43
CA GLN A 225 -8.74 7.45 21.56
C GLN A 225 -7.38 7.57 20.86
N SER A 226 -6.27 7.29 21.55
CA SER A 226 -4.92 7.34 20.95
C SER A 226 -4.71 6.29 19.85
N THR A 227 -5.36 5.13 19.95
CA THR A 227 -5.25 4.06 18.95
C THR A 227 -6.12 4.35 17.74
N ILE A 228 -7.28 4.95 17.97
CA ILE A 228 -8.23 5.39 16.94
C ILE A 228 -7.69 6.59 16.15
N LEU A 229 -7.12 7.58 16.83
CA LEU A 229 -6.52 8.76 16.20
C LEU A 229 -5.36 8.36 15.29
N LEU A 230 -4.56 7.38 15.72
CA LEU A 230 -3.46 6.85 14.93
C LEU A 230 -3.95 6.07 13.70
N HIS A 231 -4.98 5.23 13.83
CA HIS A 231 -5.59 4.57 12.67
C HIS A 231 -6.22 5.58 11.70
N GLY A 232 -6.85 6.64 12.22
CA GLY A 232 -7.36 7.75 11.41
C GLY A 232 -6.26 8.53 10.70
N ALA A 233 -5.16 8.84 11.38
CA ALA A 233 -4.00 9.51 10.78
C ALA A 233 -3.33 8.65 9.70
N GLN A 234 -3.15 7.36 9.96
CA GLN A 234 -2.63 6.39 8.99
C GLN A 234 -3.47 6.33 7.72
N LEU A 235 -4.76 6.30 7.91
CA LEU A 235 -5.71 6.20 6.85
C LEU A 235 -5.75 7.48 6.02
N LEU A 236 -5.68 8.66 6.67
CA LEU A 236 -5.45 9.93 5.99
C LEU A 236 -4.13 9.90 5.20
N LEU A 237 -3.06 9.34 5.76
CA LEU A 237 -1.78 9.16 5.06
C LEU A 237 -1.93 8.24 3.84
N CYS A 238 -2.65 7.13 3.93
CA CYS A 238 -2.92 6.26 2.78
C CYS A 238 -3.82 6.93 1.73
N MET A 239 -4.77 7.77 2.15
CA MET A 239 -5.62 8.55 1.25
C MET A 239 -4.85 9.66 0.52
N LEU A 240 -3.67 10.07 1.01
CA LEU A 240 -2.77 10.97 0.26
C LEU A 240 -2.47 10.42 -1.15
N SER A 241 -2.37 9.10 -1.28
CA SER A 241 -2.08 8.46 -2.56
C SER A 241 -3.14 8.73 -3.63
N TYR A 242 -4.42 8.88 -3.25
CA TYR A 242 -5.52 9.20 -4.18
C TYR A 242 -5.52 10.68 -4.62
N ILE A 243 -5.00 11.58 -3.79
CA ILE A 243 -4.89 13.00 -4.15
C ILE A 243 -3.58 13.33 -4.87
N THR A 244 -2.64 12.39 -5.00
CA THR A 244 -1.37 12.58 -5.73
C THR A 244 -1.58 13.24 -7.08
N ALA A 245 -2.48 12.68 -7.90
CA ALA A 245 -2.79 13.19 -9.23
C ALA A 245 -3.47 14.57 -9.21
N VAL A 246 -4.22 14.88 -8.15
CA VAL A 246 -4.82 16.20 -7.94
C VAL A 246 -3.74 17.21 -7.58
N ILE A 247 -2.85 16.86 -6.65
CA ILE A 247 -1.70 17.69 -6.26
C ILE A 247 -0.83 17.96 -7.48
N ASP A 248 -0.51 16.93 -8.28
CA ASP A 248 0.28 17.11 -9.49
C ASP A 248 -0.43 18.05 -10.46
N LYS A 249 -1.72 17.87 -10.74
CA LYS A 249 -2.46 18.75 -11.67
C LYS A 249 -2.58 20.19 -11.18
N MET A 250 -2.66 20.42 -9.87
CA MET A 250 -2.82 21.76 -9.30
C MET A 250 -1.49 22.51 -9.12
N PHE A 251 -0.46 21.82 -8.63
CA PHE A 251 0.79 22.47 -8.20
C PHE A 251 1.91 22.38 -9.23
N VAL A 252 1.96 21.34 -10.06
CA VAL A 252 3.01 21.21 -11.08
C VAL A 252 2.96 22.32 -12.14
N PRO A 253 1.79 22.78 -12.61
CA PRO A 253 1.73 23.90 -13.55
C PRO A 253 2.21 25.24 -12.96
N LEU A 254 2.16 25.40 -11.63
CA LEU A 254 2.59 26.62 -10.93
C LEU A 254 4.13 26.73 -10.82
N ALA A 255 4.86 25.63 -11.02
CA ALA A 255 6.31 25.57 -10.90
C ALA A 255 6.92 24.76 -12.06
N PRO A 256 6.89 25.29 -13.29
CA PRO A 256 7.30 24.56 -14.50
C PRO A 256 8.79 24.18 -14.51
N VAL A 257 9.64 24.97 -13.85
CA VAL A 257 11.10 24.72 -13.74
C VAL A 257 11.40 23.51 -12.85
N ASP A 258 10.64 23.32 -11.76
CA ASP A 258 10.86 22.26 -10.76
C ASP A 258 9.90 21.06 -10.92
N ARG A 259 9.16 20.98 -12.02
CA ARG A 259 8.12 19.96 -12.28
C ARG A 259 8.55 18.54 -11.90
N ALA A 260 9.70 18.08 -12.40
CA ALA A 260 10.17 16.72 -12.19
C ALA A 260 10.55 16.45 -10.72
N ARG A 261 11.01 17.48 -10.00
CA ARG A 261 11.35 17.39 -8.57
C ARG A 261 10.09 17.39 -7.72
N LEU A 262 9.12 18.25 -8.03
CA LEU A 262 7.84 18.33 -7.32
C LEU A 262 7.02 17.05 -7.47
N THR A 263 6.89 16.51 -8.68
CA THR A 263 6.20 15.23 -8.91
C THR A 263 6.89 14.09 -8.17
N PHE A 264 8.24 14.07 -8.14
CA PHE A 264 8.98 13.05 -7.40
C PHE A 264 8.78 13.15 -5.89
N LEU A 265 8.87 14.35 -5.31
CA LEU A 265 8.63 14.58 -3.88
C LEU A 265 7.19 14.26 -3.50
N ASN A 266 6.23 14.68 -4.33
CA ASN A 266 4.82 14.37 -4.15
C ASN A 266 4.60 12.85 -4.15
N TYR A 267 5.20 12.13 -5.08
CA TYR A 267 5.17 10.66 -5.11
C TYR A 267 5.78 10.04 -3.83
N LEU A 268 6.95 10.49 -3.38
CA LEU A 268 7.55 9.99 -2.14
C LEU A 268 6.62 10.20 -0.93
N LEU A 269 6.03 11.39 -0.82
CA LEU A 269 5.18 11.76 0.32
C LEU A 269 3.83 11.03 0.33
N THR A 270 3.19 10.92 -0.83
CA THR A 270 1.83 10.40 -0.96
C THR A 270 1.77 8.90 -1.17
N ASN A 271 2.84 8.30 -1.69
CA ASN A 271 2.88 6.90 -2.08
C ASN A 271 3.90 6.10 -1.26
N ILE A 272 5.14 6.56 -1.11
CA ILE A 272 6.18 5.77 -0.43
C ILE A 272 6.05 5.86 1.10
N LEU A 273 5.91 7.08 1.63
CA LEU A 273 5.86 7.33 3.07
C LEU A 273 4.70 6.58 3.77
N PRO A 274 3.46 6.54 3.25
CA PRO A 274 2.37 5.83 3.91
C PRO A 274 2.63 4.32 4.01
N ARG A 275 3.27 3.71 2.99
CA ARG A 275 3.58 2.27 2.95
C ARG A 275 4.74 1.88 3.87
N LEU A 276 5.64 2.82 4.18
CA LEU A 276 6.67 2.63 5.20
C LEU A 276 6.09 2.79 6.61
N LEU A 277 5.35 3.87 6.83
CA LEU A 277 4.80 4.18 8.15
C LEU A 277 3.73 3.16 8.55
N THR A 278 2.98 2.62 7.60
CA THR A 278 1.82 1.80 7.90
C THR A 278 2.17 0.55 8.72
N PRO A 279 3.10 -0.29 8.26
CA PRO A 279 3.52 -1.50 8.98
C PRO A 279 4.26 -1.18 10.29
N LEU A 280 5.07 -0.12 10.32
CA LEU A 280 5.75 0.29 11.56
C LEU A 280 4.76 0.68 12.66
N ILE A 281 3.74 1.45 12.29
CA ILE A 281 2.71 1.94 13.21
C ILE A 281 1.84 0.79 13.74
N TYR A 282 1.56 -0.24 12.95
CA TYR A 282 0.78 -1.41 13.39
C TYR A 282 1.62 -2.47 14.10
N GLY A 283 2.74 -2.87 13.51
CA GLY A 283 3.58 -3.96 14.00
C GLY A 283 4.41 -3.61 15.23
N VAL A 284 5.10 -2.46 15.23
CA VAL A 284 5.99 -2.07 16.35
C VAL A 284 5.19 -1.59 17.56
N ARG A 285 4.06 -0.92 17.34
CA ARG A 285 3.19 -0.45 18.42
C ARG A 285 2.49 -1.61 19.14
N ASP A 286 2.22 -2.71 18.44
CA ASP A 286 1.57 -3.87 19.03
C ASP A 286 2.59 -4.67 19.86
N LYS A 287 2.52 -4.54 21.19
CA LYS A 287 3.49 -5.17 22.11
C LYS A 287 3.59 -6.68 21.92
N HIS A 288 2.48 -7.35 21.58
CA HIS A 288 2.43 -8.79 21.39
C HIS A 288 3.13 -9.19 20.09
N PHE A 289 2.84 -8.48 18.99
CA PHE A 289 3.52 -8.65 17.71
C PHE A 289 5.02 -8.32 17.81
N TYR A 290 5.35 -7.18 18.40
CA TYR A 290 6.73 -6.71 18.59
C TYR A 290 7.59 -7.70 19.39
N LYS A 291 7.02 -8.33 20.43
CA LYS A 291 7.72 -9.36 21.22
C LYS A 291 8.14 -10.55 20.35
N HIS A 292 7.24 -11.04 19.50
CA HIS A 292 7.53 -12.16 18.59
C HIS A 292 8.53 -11.76 17.51
N MET A 293 8.39 -10.55 16.95
CA MET A 293 9.35 -10.00 15.99
C MET A 293 10.75 -9.89 16.61
N LYS A 294 10.87 -9.36 17.84
CA LYS A 294 12.16 -9.27 18.55
C LYS A 294 12.77 -10.65 18.80
N ALA A 295 11.95 -11.67 19.06
CA ALA A 295 12.41 -13.04 19.24
C ALA A 295 13.01 -13.64 17.95
N LEU A 296 12.65 -13.15 16.76
CA LEU A 296 13.31 -13.56 15.51
C LEU A 296 14.75 -13.03 15.40
N PHE A 297 14.98 -11.81 15.89
CA PHE A 297 16.31 -11.17 15.88
C PHE A 297 17.18 -11.55 17.07
N SER A 298 16.56 -12.03 18.15
CA SER A 298 17.26 -12.57 19.30
C SER A 298 17.63 -14.01 18.97
N CYS A 299 18.82 -14.22 18.38
CA CYS A 299 19.38 -15.55 18.15
C CYS A 299 19.11 -16.46 19.37
N ARG A 300 18.54 -17.65 19.16
CA ARG A 300 18.53 -18.70 20.17
C ARG A 300 19.98 -19.17 20.37
N LEU A 301 20.71 -18.50 21.25
CA LEU A 301 21.92 -19.05 21.85
C LEU A 301 21.49 -20.25 22.70
N TYR A 302 21.52 -21.43 22.11
CA TYR A 302 21.48 -22.68 22.86
C TYR A 302 22.81 -22.80 23.60
N ILE A 303 22.87 -22.29 24.83
CA ILE A 303 23.98 -22.58 25.74
C ILE A 303 23.78 -24.03 26.20
N VAL A 304 24.40 -24.97 25.48
CA VAL A 304 24.51 -26.36 25.94
C VAL A 304 25.57 -26.38 27.02
N LYS A 305 25.14 -26.51 28.29
CA LYS A 305 26.04 -26.73 29.42
C LYS A 305 26.54 -28.18 29.32
N VAL A 306 27.77 -28.37 28.86
CA VAL A 306 28.45 -29.67 28.92
C VAL A 306 28.94 -29.85 30.34
N GLU A 307 28.30 -30.74 31.09
CA GLU A 307 28.78 -31.14 32.43
C GLU A 307 29.91 -32.14 32.23
N SER A 308 31.14 -31.77 32.61
CA SER A 308 32.27 -32.69 32.55
C SER A 308 32.09 -33.74 33.64
N ILE A 309 32.03 -34.99 33.23
CA ILE A 309 32.13 -36.14 34.14
C ILE A 309 33.58 -36.12 34.65
N LYS A 310 33.76 -35.94 35.96
CA LYS A 310 35.05 -36.15 36.62
C LYS A 310 35.24 -37.65 36.78
N GLU A 311 36.28 -38.20 36.15
CA GLU A 311 36.87 -39.49 36.50
C GLU A 311 37.60 -39.41 37.85
#